data_AF-A0A7X2BNY1-F1
#
_entry.id   AF-A0A7X2BNY1-F1
#
_cell.length_a   1.000
_cell.length_b   1.000
_cell.length_c   1.000
_cell.angle_alpha   90.00
_cell.angle_beta   90.00
_cell.angle_gamma   90.00
#
_symmetry.space_group_name_H-M   'P 1'
#
loop_
_entity.id
_entity.type
_entity.pdbx_description
1 polymer ?
#
loop_
_entity_poly.entity_id
_entity_poly.type
_entity_poly.pdbx_seq_one_letter_code
_entity_poly.pdbx_strand_id
1 'polypeptide(L)'
;MPDSKLASMLKIARTSVLNRRVELSISAFVTQKAYKWSEWEINLLGTLTDVEVGLATGKPSGIVQKKRLSLHISRFGSIWTEENISLLGTMFDSEVAERTGFSIKSVLCKRLSLGIKPFKFINWTKQMIDLIGTMSDLKVAKAIGVSDSAVFLKRKALEIRAAN
;
A
#
# COMPACT_ATOMS: atom_id res chain seq x y z
N MET A 1 -39.22 9.13 1.28
CA MET A 1 -39.00 8.94 -0.19
C MET A 1 -37.59 9.40 -0.55
N PRO A 2 -36.80 8.64 -1.33
CA PRO A 2 -35.46 9.02 -1.77
C PRO A 2 -35.46 10.29 -2.62
N ASP A 3 -34.44 11.14 -2.44
CA ASP A 3 -34.37 12.45 -3.09
C ASP A 3 -34.24 12.36 -4.61
N SER A 4 -33.63 11.29 -5.11
CA SER A 4 -33.58 11.01 -6.55
C SER A 4 -34.99 10.80 -7.13
N LYS A 5 -35.83 10.04 -6.43
CA LYS A 5 -37.19 9.74 -6.88
C LYS A 5 -38.09 10.98 -6.78
N LEU A 6 -37.93 11.79 -5.72
CA LEU A 6 -38.62 13.08 -5.56
C LEU A 6 -38.21 14.09 -6.63
N ALA A 7 -36.92 14.19 -6.91
CA ALA A 7 -36.38 15.04 -7.96
C ALA A 7 -36.92 14.64 -9.35
N SER A 8 -36.94 13.35 -9.67
CA SER A 8 -37.49 12.85 -10.94
C SER A 8 -39.00 13.10 -11.06
N MET A 9 -39.77 12.90 -10.00
CA MET A 9 -41.21 13.16 -10.00
C MET A 9 -41.53 14.65 -10.18
N LEU A 10 -40.74 15.52 -9.54
CA LEU A 10 -40.92 16.97 -9.60
C LEU A 10 -40.20 17.62 -10.80
N LYS A 11 -39.46 16.86 -11.61
CA LYS A 11 -38.62 17.34 -12.72
C LYS A 11 -37.66 18.47 -12.32
N ILE A 12 -37.14 18.42 -11.09
CA ILE A 12 -36.16 19.37 -10.57
C ILE A 12 -34.82 18.68 -10.30
N ALA A 13 -33.76 19.47 -10.17
CA ALA A 13 -32.46 18.93 -9.82
C ALA A 13 -32.48 18.31 -8.41
N ARG A 14 -31.78 17.18 -8.23
CA ARG A 14 -31.63 16.52 -6.92
C ARG A 14 -31.04 17.46 -5.86
N THR A 15 -30.14 18.34 -6.26
CA THR A 15 -29.53 19.36 -5.39
C THR A 15 -30.57 20.35 -4.85
N SER A 16 -31.58 20.73 -5.64
CA SER A 16 -32.68 21.58 -5.19
C SER A 16 -33.52 20.92 -4.10
N VAL A 17 -33.77 19.61 -4.22
CA VAL A 17 -34.47 18.83 -3.19
C VAL A 17 -33.65 18.75 -1.89
N LEU A 18 -32.33 18.56 -2.00
CA LEU A 18 -31.42 18.53 -0.85
C LEU A 18 -31.38 19.88 -0.13
N ASN A 19 -31.19 20.97 -0.86
CA ASN A 19 -31.16 22.32 -0.29
C ASN A 19 -32.48 22.65 0.42
N ARG A 20 -33.61 22.35 -0.22
CA ARG A 20 -34.93 22.61 0.38
C ARG A 20 -35.17 21.79 1.65
N ARG A 21 -34.65 20.56 1.72
CA ARG A 21 -34.71 19.76 2.95
C ARG A 21 -33.85 20.35 4.07
N VAL A 22 -32.67 20.84 3.75
CA VAL A 22 -31.79 21.51 4.72
C VAL A 22 -32.47 22.78 5.26
N GLU A 23 -33.05 23.61 4.40
CA GLU A 23 -33.82 24.80 4.80
C GLU A 23 -34.98 24.48 5.73
N LEU A 24 -35.68 23.37 5.46
CA LEU A 24 -36.82 22.92 6.26
C LEU A 24 -36.41 22.05 7.46
N SER A 25 -35.12 21.89 7.73
CA SER A 25 -34.58 21.02 8.79
C SER A 25 -35.10 19.57 8.71
N ILE A 26 -35.44 19.10 7.51
CA ILE A 26 -35.90 17.73 7.27
C ILE A 26 -34.68 16.86 7.01
N SER A 27 -34.43 15.90 7.92
CA SER A 27 -33.35 14.94 7.76
C SER A 27 -33.48 14.15 6.45
N ALA A 28 -32.36 13.91 5.78
CA ALA A 28 -32.34 13.18 4.52
C ALA A 28 -32.86 11.76 4.72
N PHE A 29 -33.74 11.30 3.82
CA PHE A 29 -34.20 9.93 3.75
C PHE A 29 -33.08 9.04 3.22
N VAL A 30 -32.12 8.72 4.09
CA VAL A 30 -31.04 7.78 3.82
C VAL A 30 -31.46 6.44 4.41
N THR A 31 -31.87 5.50 3.56
CA THR A 31 -31.92 4.09 3.97
C THR A 31 -30.48 3.62 4.17
N GLN A 32 -29.96 3.77 5.38
CA GLN A 32 -28.69 3.16 5.75
C GLN A 32 -28.90 1.64 5.73
N LYS A 33 -28.49 0.98 4.64
CA LYS A 33 -28.48 -0.48 4.59
C LYS A 33 -27.55 -0.96 5.71
N ALA A 34 -28.09 -1.66 6.69
CA ALA A 34 -27.29 -2.23 7.77
C ALA A 34 -26.41 -3.35 7.19
N TYR A 35 -25.09 -3.14 7.20
CA TYR A 35 -24.13 -4.15 6.77
C TYR A 35 -23.74 -5.01 7.97
N LYS A 36 -24.01 -6.31 7.88
CA LYS A 36 -23.47 -7.29 8.82
C LYS A 36 -21.98 -7.52 8.50
N TRP A 37 -21.17 -7.64 9.55
CA TRP A 37 -19.72 -7.84 9.47
C TRP A 37 -19.37 -9.22 10.04
N SER A 38 -18.69 -10.04 9.25
CA SER A 38 -18.13 -11.32 9.69
C SER A 38 -16.71 -11.15 10.22
N GLU A 39 -16.21 -12.11 10.99
CA GLU A 39 -14.85 -12.05 11.57
C GLU A 39 -13.75 -11.92 10.51
N TRP A 40 -13.84 -12.69 9.42
CA TRP A 40 -12.86 -12.62 8.33
C TRP A 40 -12.85 -11.24 7.64
N GLU A 41 -13.99 -10.54 7.59
CA GLU A 41 -14.09 -9.19 7.01
C GLU A 41 -13.44 -8.16 7.93
N ILE A 42 -13.54 -8.36 9.25
CA ILE A 42 -12.88 -7.51 10.25
C ILE A 42 -11.36 -7.70 10.18
N ASN A 43 -10.88 -8.93 10.01
CA ASN A 43 -9.44 -9.23 9.87
C ASN A 43 -8.83 -8.62 8.60
N LEU A 44 -9.64 -8.32 7.60
CA LEU A 44 -9.17 -7.67 6.37
C LEU A 44 -8.95 -6.15 6.56
N LEU A 45 -9.60 -5.54 7.57
CA LEU A 45 -9.48 -4.11 7.87
C LEU A 45 -8.08 -3.80 8.40
N GLY A 46 -7.39 -2.85 7.76
CA GLY A 46 -6.03 -2.44 8.15
C GLY A 46 -4.92 -3.27 7.51
N THR A 47 -5.25 -4.45 6.98
CA THR A 47 -4.33 -5.32 6.21
C THR A 47 -4.29 -4.95 4.73
N LEU A 48 -5.44 -4.55 4.18
CA LEU A 48 -5.58 -4.08 2.80
C LEU A 48 -6.13 -2.66 2.77
N THR A 49 -6.08 -2.02 1.60
CA THR A 49 -6.71 -0.71 1.44
C THR A 49 -8.24 -0.80 1.58
N ASP A 50 -8.88 0.27 2.06
CA ASP A 50 -10.34 0.33 2.22
C ASP A 50 -11.09 0.06 0.89
N VAL A 51 -10.43 0.26 -0.26
CA VAL A 51 -10.95 -0.03 -1.60
C VAL A 51 -10.91 -1.53 -1.90
N GLU A 52 -9.77 -2.17 -1.69
CA GLU A 52 -9.59 -3.61 -1.89
C GLU A 52 -10.47 -4.44 -0.95
N VAL A 53 -10.56 -4.03 0.32
CA VAL A 53 -11.49 -4.64 1.27
C VAL A 53 -12.93 -4.49 0.78
N GLY A 54 -13.28 -3.33 0.22
CA GLY A 54 -14.61 -3.10 -0.35
C GLY A 54 -14.91 -4.03 -1.53
N LEU A 55 -13.94 -4.22 -2.42
CA LEU A 55 -14.03 -5.16 -3.54
C LEU A 55 -14.17 -6.61 -3.06
N ALA A 56 -13.37 -7.03 -2.07
CA ALA A 56 -13.39 -8.38 -1.52
C ALA A 56 -14.68 -8.71 -0.75
N THR A 57 -15.24 -7.74 -0.03
CA THR A 57 -16.43 -7.93 0.82
C THR A 57 -17.75 -7.53 0.15
N GLY A 58 -17.69 -6.98 -1.07
CA GLY A 58 -18.83 -6.40 -1.79
C GLY A 58 -19.45 -5.19 -1.08
N LYS A 59 -18.71 -4.54 -0.18
CA LYS A 59 -19.18 -3.39 0.60
C LYS A 59 -18.57 -2.09 0.05
N PRO A 60 -19.31 -0.97 0.04
CA PRO A 60 -18.73 0.31 -0.36
C PRO A 60 -17.55 0.70 0.53
N SER A 61 -16.46 1.22 -0.05
CA SER A 61 -15.25 1.62 0.67
C SER A 61 -15.52 2.62 1.80
N GLY A 62 -16.53 3.51 1.65
CA GLY A 62 -16.95 4.41 2.73
C GLY A 62 -17.55 3.72 3.95
N ILE A 63 -18.19 2.55 3.77
CA ILE A 63 -18.69 1.73 4.88
C ILE A 63 -17.55 0.98 5.55
N VAL A 64 -16.60 0.48 4.75
CA VAL A 64 -15.36 -0.14 5.24
C VAL A 64 -14.58 0.84 6.10
N GLN A 65 -14.37 2.07 5.60
CA GLN A 65 -13.69 3.13 6.34
C GLN A 65 -14.39 3.44 7.67
N LYS A 66 -15.73 3.59 7.67
CA LYS A 66 -16.49 3.83 8.90
C LYS A 66 -16.33 2.70 9.91
N LYS A 67 -16.39 1.45 9.45
CA LYS A 67 -16.19 0.29 10.33
C LYS A 67 -14.77 0.24 10.89
N ARG A 68 -13.76 0.43 10.04
CA ARG A 68 -12.35 0.48 10.43
C ARG A 68 -12.11 1.53 11.53
N LEU A 69 -12.64 2.74 11.34
CA LEU A 69 -12.55 3.82 12.32
C LEU A 69 -13.28 3.49 13.63
N SER A 70 -14.46 2.85 13.56
CA SER A 70 -15.19 2.43 14.77
C SER A 70 -14.43 1.42 15.61
N LEU A 71 -13.59 0.59 14.98
CA LEU A 71 -12.73 -0.39 15.64
C LEU A 71 -11.34 0.17 15.99
N HIS A 72 -11.10 1.47 15.78
CA HIS A 72 -9.81 2.13 16.04
C HIS A 72 -8.64 1.50 15.28
N ILE A 73 -8.92 0.89 14.12
CA ILE A 73 -7.91 0.27 13.26
C ILE A 73 -7.32 1.34 12.33
N SER A 74 -6.00 1.46 12.30
CA SER A 74 -5.32 2.37 11.37
C SER A 74 -5.45 1.90 9.93
N ARG A 75 -5.34 2.85 8.99
CA ARG A 75 -5.33 2.53 7.56
C ARG A 75 -4.07 1.72 7.23
N PHE A 76 -4.20 0.78 6.30
CA PHE A 76 -3.05 0.12 5.68
C PHE A 76 -2.08 1.17 5.11
N GLY A 77 -0.78 1.03 5.40
CA GLY A 77 0.24 2.00 4.99
C GLY A 77 0.18 3.35 5.70
N SER A 78 -0.29 3.38 6.96
CA SER A 78 -0.26 4.60 7.79
C SER A 78 0.79 4.58 8.91
N ILE A 79 1.29 3.40 9.30
CA ILE A 79 2.21 3.22 10.43
C ILE A 79 3.51 2.60 9.93
N TRP A 80 4.63 3.25 10.22
CA TRP A 80 5.95 2.71 9.95
C TRP A 80 6.32 1.74 11.08
N THR A 81 6.18 0.44 10.82
CA THR A 81 6.70 -0.62 11.69
C THR A 81 8.20 -0.82 11.43
N GLU A 82 8.91 -1.46 12.36
CA GLU A 82 10.32 -1.80 12.18
C GLU A 82 10.54 -2.68 10.94
N GLU A 83 9.62 -3.62 10.69
CA GLU A 83 9.60 -4.47 9.50
C GLU A 83 9.52 -3.61 8.22
N ASN A 84 8.62 -2.63 8.17
CA ASN A 84 8.47 -1.74 7.00
C ASN A 84 9.69 -0.83 6.81
N ILE A 85 10.33 -0.40 7.91
CA ILE A 85 11.57 0.38 7.85
C ILE A 85 12.72 -0.46 7.32
N SER A 86 12.80 -1.74 7.69
CA SER A 86 13.86 -2.66 7.22
C SER A 86 13.83 -2.91 5.71
N LEU A 87 12.69 -2.69 5.05
CA LEU A 87 12.54 -2.77 3.59
C LEU A 87 13.11 -1.55 2.84
N LEU A 88 13.32 -0.42 3.52
CA LEU A 88 13.83 0.79 2.90
C LEU A 88 15.29 0.60 2.47
N GLY A 89 15.57 0.82 1.18
CA GLY A 89 16.92 0.66 0.62
C GLY A 89 17.29 -0.78 0.24
N THR A 90 16.47 -1.79 0.57
CA THR A 90 16.69 -3.18 0.10
C THR A 90 16.07 -3.46 -1.26
N MET A 91 15.06 -2.70 -1.65
CA MET A 91 14.37 -2.77 -2.94
C MET A 91 13.97 -1.37 -3.40
N PHE A 92 13.39 -1.26 -4.60
CA PHE A 92 12.93 0.03 -5.11
C PHE A 92 11.86 0.65 -4.22
N ASP A 93 11.90 1.98 -4.09
CA ASP A 93 10.90 2.73 -3.31
C ASP A 93 9.46 2.45 -3.81
N SER A 94 9.28 2.10 -5.10
CA SER A 94 7.99 1.68 -5.67
C SER A 94 7.52 0.32 -5.15
N GLU A 95 8.42 -0.67 -5.06
CA GLU A 95 8.08 -2.00 -4.52
C GLU A 95 7.81 -1.94 -3.02
N VAL A 96 8.57 -1.12 -2.29
CA VAL A 96 8.30 -0.88 -0.87
C VAL A 96 6.92 -0.24 -0.70
N ALA A 97 6.57 0.74 -1.53
CA ALA A 97 5.27 1.41 -1.50
C ALA A 97 4.12 0.41 -1.70
N GLU A 98 4.22 -0.49 -2.67
CA GLU A 98 3.21 -1.53 -2.91
C GLU A 98 3.07 -2.50 -1.75
N ARG A 99 4.19 -2.97 -1.18
CA ARG A 99 4.17 -3.95 -0.08
C ARG A 99 3.68 -3.36 1.24
N THR A 100 4.01 -2.11 1.50
CA THR A 100 3.71 -1.45 2.77
C THR A 100 2.40 -0.66 2.75
N GLY A 101 1.86 -0.39 1.56
CA GLY A 101 0.70 0.47 1.35
C GLY A 101 0.99 1.96 1.46
N PHE A 102 2.25 2.35 1.69
CA PHE A 102 2.65 3.76 1.71
C PHE A 102 2.69 4.33 0.29
N SER A 103 2.52 5.65 0.17
CA SER A 103 2.81 6.30 -1.11
C SER A 103 4.31 6.30 -1.40
N ILE A 104 4.71 6.21 -2.67
CA ILE A 104 6.12 6.28 -3.10
C ILE A 104 6.81 7.51 -2.51
N LYS A 105 6.10 8.65 -2.46
CA LYS A 105 6.62 9.90 -1.86
C LYS A 105 6.85 9.74 -0.35
N SER A 106 5.94 9.09 0.36
CA SER A 106 6.10 8.81 1.80
C SER A 106 7.30 7.90 2.07
N VAL A 107 7.49 6.87 1.25
CA VAL A 107 8.64 5.97 1.30
C VAL A 107 9.94 6.74 1.07
N LEU A 108 9.99 7.56 0.01
CA LEU A 108 11.12 8.43 -0.30
C LEU A 108 11.47 9.37 0.86
N CYS A 109 10.48 10.08 1.40
CA CYS A 109 10.67 10.98 2.53
C CYS A 109 11.18 10.24 3.76
N LYS A 110 10.63 9.06 4.07
CA LYS A 110 11.07 8.26 5.21
C LYS A 110 12.50 7.77 5.01
N ARG A 111 12.82 7.23 3.84
CA ARG A 111 14.16 6.78 3.47
C ARG A 111 15.20 7.89 3.62
N LEU A 112 14.90 9.08 3.11
CA LEU A 112 15.76 10.26 3.23
C LEU A 112 15.90 10.73 4.69
N SER A 113 14.82 10.72 5.47
CA SER A 113 14.85 11.10 6.89
C SER A 113 15.74 10.17 7.73
N LEU A 114 15.85 8.90 7.33
CA LEU A 114 16.71 7.90 7.96
C LEU A 114 18.12 7.85 7.35
N GLY A 115 18.43 8.70 6.36
CA GLY A 115 19.72 8.72 5.68
C GLY A 115 20.01 7.47 4.85
N ILE A 116 18.99 6.68 4.53
CA ILE A 116 19.14 5.42 3.80
C ILE A 116 19.36 5.72 2.32
N LYS A 117 20.43 5.16 1.74
CA LYS A 117 20.73 5.32 0.32
C LYS A 117 19.65 4.65 -0.55
N PRO A 118 19.30 5.22 -1.71
CA PRO A 118 18.36 4.60 -2.62
C PRO A 118 18.89 3.25 -3.11
N PHE A 119 17.98 2.30 -3.30
CA PHE A 119 18.31 1.04 -3.96
C PHE A 119 18.77 1.34 -5.40
N LYS A 120 19.96 0.88 -5.76
CA LYS A 120 20.51 1.02 -7.10
C LYS A 120 20.30 -0.27 -7.89
N PHE A 121 19.71 -0.16 -9.08
CA PHE A 121 19.70 -1.27 -10.04
C PHE A 121 21.14 -1.54 -10.49
N ILE A 122 21.60 -2.77 -10.30
CA ILE A 122 22.88 -3.22 -10.85
C ILE A 122 22.53 -3.94 -12.16
N ASN A 123 22.99 -3.38 -13.27
CA ASN A 123 22.89 -4.05 -14.55
C ASN A 123 23.98 -5.13 -14.62
N TRP A 124 23.62 -6.35 -14.20
CA TRP A 124 24.54 -7.48 -14.16
C TRP A 124 24.91 -7.91 -15.58
N THR A 125 26.11 -7.55 -16.02
CA THR A 125 26.66 -8.06 -17.28
C THR A 125 27.12 -9.50 -17.13
N LYS A 126 27.29 -10.21 -18.24
CA LYS A 126 27.82 -11.59 -18.23
C LYS A 126 29.17 -11.67 -17.51
N GLN A 127 30.06 -10.71 -17.75
CA GLN A 127 31.36 -10.63 -17.06
C GLN A 127 31.23 -10.47 -15.53
N MET A 128 30.24 -9.69 -15.07
CA MET A 128 29.98 -9.54 -13.64
C MET A 128 29.45 -10.83 -13.03
N ILE A 129 28.57 -11.55 -13.75
CA ILE A 129 28.03 -12.84 -13.33
C ILE A 129 29.13 -13.91 -13.27
N ASP A 130 30.00 -13.97 -14.27
CA ASP A 130 31.13 -14.90 -14.30
C ASP A 130 32.11 -14.67 -13.14
N LEU A 131 32.15 -13.45 -12.58
CA LEU A 131 32.94 -13.14 -11.38
C LEU A 131 32.31 -13.68 -10.09
N ILE A 132 30.98 -13.83 -10.04
CA ILE A 132 30.26 -14.29 -8.85
C ILE A 132 30.52 -15.78 -8.64
N GLY A 133 31.03 -16.16 -7.46
CA GLY A 133 31.40 -17.54 -7.14
C GLY A 133 32.85 -17.93 -7.48
N THR A 134 33.63 -17.01 -8.06
CA THR A 134 35.08 -17.21 -8.25
C THR A 134 35.89 -16.76 -7.02
N MET A 135 35.35 -15.82 -6.26
CA MET A 135 35.96 -15.27 -5.05
C MET A 135 34.87 -14.84 -4.06
N SER A 136 35.24 -14.56 -2.81
CA SER A 136 34.33 -14.10 -1.75
C SER A 136 33.44 -12.93 -2.23
N ASP A 137 32.17 -12.92 -1.82
CA ASP A 137 31.18 -11.91 -2.20
C ASP A 137 31.69 -10.47 -1.95
N LEU A 138 32.51 -10.26 -0.91
CA LEU A 138 33.12 -8.97 -0.57
C LEU A 138 34.17 -8.49 -1.59
N LYS A 139 34.96 -9.40 -2.15
CA LYS A 139 35.96 -9.07 -3.19
C LYS A 139 35.28 -8.78 -4.53
N VAL A 140 34.29 -9.59 -4.90
CA VAL A 140 33.47 -9.36 -6.10
C VAL A 140 32.76 -8.01 -6.02
N ALA A 141 32.19 -7.68 -4.86
CA ALA A 141 31.52 -6.41 -4.62
C ALA A 141 32.45 -5.21 -4.81
N LYS A 142 33.68 -5.28 -4.27
CA LYS A 142 34.70 -4.24 -4.49
C LYS A 142 35.11 -4.12 -5.96
N ALA A 143 35.24 -5.23 -6.68
CA ALA A 143 35.63 -5.22 -8.09
C ALA A 143 34.56 -4.59 -8.99
N ILE A 144 33.28 -4.83 -8.69
CA ILE A 144 32.14 -4.34 -9.48
C ILE A 144 31.65 -2.96 -8.99
N GLY A 145 32.07 -2.52 -7.80
CA GLY A 145 31.65 -1.25 -7.20
C GLY A 145 30.23 -1.29 -6.61
N VAL A 146 29.81 -2.47 -6.13
CA VAL A 146 28.46 -2.72 -5.58
C VAL A 146 28.55 -3.17 -4.12
N SER A 147 27.41 -3.29 -3.43
CA SER A 147 27.41 -3.85 -2.07
C SER A 147 27.62 -5.36 -2.08
N ASP A 148 28.29 -5.87 -1.05
CA ASP A 148 28.45 -7.29 -0.76
C ASP A 148 27.10 -8.02 -0.67
N SER A 149 26.11 -7.36 -0.07
CA SER A 149 24.73 -7.85 0.01
C SER A 149 24.08 -8.04 -1.38
N ALA A 150 24.38 -7.16 -2.34
CA ALA A 150 23.84 -7.27 -3.69
C ALA A 150 24.47 -8.44 -4.47
N VAL A 151 25.78 -8.68 -4.28
CA VAL A 151 26.46 -9.87 -4.82
C VAL A 151 25.90 -11.13 -4.18
N PHE A 152 25.70 -11.17 -2.86
CA PHE A 152 25.10 -12.30 -2.15
C PHE A 152 23.71 -12.65 -2.69
N LEU A 153 22.83 -11.64 -2.84
CA LEU A 153 21.49 -11.84 -3.38
C LEU A 153 21.52 -12.36 -4.81
N LYS A 154 22.40 -11.81 -5.66
CA LYS A 154 22.57 -12.29 -7.03
C LYS A 154 23.12 -13.71 -7.10
N ARG A 155 24.10 -14.04 -6.24
CA ARG A 155 24.67 -15.38 -6.09
C ARG A 155 23.60 -16.39 -5.69
N LYS A 156 22.77 -16.06 -4.69
CA LYS A 156 21.65 -16.90 -4.24
C LYS A 156 20.60 -17.08 -5.34
N ALA A 157 20.27 -16.02 -6.07
CA ALA A 157 19.33 -16.07 -7.19
C ALA A 157 19.83 -16.91 -8.38
N LEU A 158 21.15 -17.04 -8.55
CA LEU A 158 21.78 -17.89 -9.56
C LEU A 158 22.13 -19.29 -9.03
N GLU A 159 21.81 -19.59 -7.76
CA GLU A 159 22.13 -20.85 -7.07
C GLU A 159 23.64 -21.21 -7.09
N ILE A 160 24.51 -20.21 -7.18
CA ILE A 160 25.96 -20.40 -7.21
C ILE A 160 26.49 -20.55 -5.78
N ARG A 161 27.35 -21.56 -5.55
CA ARG A 161 27.95 -21.82 -4.24
C ARG A 161 28.90 -20.69 -3.85
N ALA A 162 28.93 -20.33 -2.56
CA ALA A 162 29.88 -19.33 -2.07
C ALA A 162 31.31 -19.85 -2.25
N ALA A 163 32.18 -19.03 -2.83
CA ALA A 163 33.62 -19.25 -2.76
C ALA A 163 34.11 -18.82 -1.38
N ASN A 164 34.78 -19.73 -0.67
CA ASN A 164 35.41 -19.47 0.63
C ASN A 164 36.56 -18.45 0.50
#